data_AF-A0A2V8H5W2-F1
#
_entry.id   AF-A0A2V8H5W2-F1
#
_cell.length_a   1.000
_cell.length_b   1.000
_cell.length_c   1.000
_cell.angle_alpha   90.00
_cell.angle_beta   90.00
_cell.angle_gamma   90.00
#
_symmetry.space_group_name_H-M   'P 1'
#
loop_
_entity.id
_entity.type
_entity.pdbx_description
1 polymer ?
#
loop_
_entity_poly.entity_id
_entity_poly.type
_entity_poly.pdbx_seq_one_letter_code
_entity_poly.pdbx_strand_id
1 'polypeptide(L)'
;MTGAGVSAASGVPTFRGPGGLWRTYRPEDLATPDAFERDPALAWEWYAWRRHKVASCEPNAAHTVLAHWSQREGVRIVTQNVDDLHIRAGTRDLIRLHGSLWELKCFNGCDAGARPWR
;
A
#
# COMPACT_ATOMS: atom_id res chain seq x y z
N MET A 1 11.33 -5.79 -9.15
CA MET A 1 10.88 -4.90 -8.06
C MET A 1 9.83 -3.94 -8.62
N THR A 2 8.76 -3.64 -7.88
CA THR A 2 7.70 -2.70 -8.28
C THR A 2 7.54 -1.56 -7.26
N GLY A 3 6.85 -0.48 -7.68
CA GLY A 3 6.53 0.68 -6.86
C GLY A 3 5.25 1.36 -7.33
N ALA A 4 4.94 2.54 -6.79
CA ALA A 4 3.62 3.15 -6.90
C ALA A 4 3.15 3.39 -8.35
N GLY A 5 4.09 3.55 -9.29
CA GLY A 5 3.79 3.69 -10.72
C GLY A 5 3.02 2.51 -11.31
N VAL A 6 3.20 1.28 -10.78
CA VAL A 6 2.44 0.10 -11.22
C VAL A 6 0.95 0.23 -10.84
N SER A 7 0.64 0.83 -9.69
CA SER A 7 -0.73 1.02 -9.22
C SER A 7 -1.39 2.30 -9.76
N ALA A 8 -0.62 3.23 -10.34
CA ALA A 8 -1.14 4.49 -10.86
C ALA A 8 -2.21 4.29 -11.95
N ALA A 9 -1.99 3.33 -12.86
CA ALA A 9 -2.94 2.98 -13.92
C ALA A 9 -4.23 2.32 -13.39
N SER A 10 -4.26 1.89 -12.12
CA SER A 10 -5.46 1.41 -11.43
C SER A 10 -6.21 2.54 -10.71
N GLY A 11 -5.78 3.80 -10.85
CA GLY A 11 -6.38 4.94 -10.17
C GLY A 11 -5.94 5.09 -8.70
N VAL A 12 -4.95 4.32 -8.24
CA VAL A 12 -4.39 4.49 -6.90
C VAL A 12 -3.65 5.84 -6.85
N PRO A 13 -4.00 6.74 -5.90
CA PRO A 13 -3.30 8.01 -5.76
C PRO A 13 -1.81 7.75 -5.50
N THR A 14 -0.95 8.27 -6.37
CA THR A 14 0.49 8.19 -6.18
C THR A 14 0.96 9.27 -5.21
N PHE A 15 2.04 9.00 -4.49
CA PHE A 15 2.68 9.97 -3.61
C PHE A 15 3.30 11.17 -4.35
N ARG A 16 3.58 11.02 -5.65
CA ARG A 16 4.18 12.02 -6.54
C ARG A 16 3.44 12.03 -7.88
N GLY A 17 2.92 13.18 -8.31
CA GLY A 17 2.23 13.35 -9.60
C GLY A 17 1.07 14.37 -9.57
N PRO A 18 0.58 14.82 -10.73
CA PRO A 18 -0.56 15.71 -10.82
C PRO A 18 -1.86 14.98 -10.44
N GLY A 19 -2.50 15.35 -9.32
CA GLY A 19 -3.83 14.85 -8.95
C GLY A 19 -4.10 14.53 -7.46
N GLY A 20 -3.20 14.81 -6.52
CA GLY A 20 -3.43 14.48 -5.11
C GLY A 20 -4.42 15.43 -4.40
N LEU A 21 -5.46 14.86 -3.78
CA LEU A 21 -6.48 15.54 -2.94
C LEU A 21 -5.90 16.35 -1.76
N TRP A 22 -4.59 16.26 -1.52
CA TRP A 22 -3.93 16.65 -0.29
C TRP A 22 -2.65 17.45 -0.54
N ARG A 23 -2.68 18.33 -1.53
CA ARG A 23 -1.59 19.31 -1.78
C ARG A 23 -1.19 20.13 -0.54
N THR A 24 -2.04 20.17 0.49
CA THR A 24 -1.80 20.87 1.76
C THR A 24 -1.00 20.08 2.79
N TYR A 25 -0.85 18.76 2.65
CA TYR A 25 -0.06 17.94 3.58
C TYR A 25 1.02 17.16 2.83
N ARG A 26 2.26 17.27 3.29
CA ARG A 26 3.33 16.43 2.74
C ARG A 26 3.17 15.03 3.33
N PRO A 27 3.42 13.95 2.56
CA PRO A 27 3.41 12.59 3.11
C PRO A 27 4.32 12.43 4.33
N GLU A 28 5.44 13.17 4.38
CA GLU A 28 6.35 13.21 5.53
C GLU A 28 5.69 13.73 6.82
N ASP A 29 4.65 14.56 6.69
CA ASP A 29 3.89 15.11 7.81
C ASP A 29 2.82 14.14 8.34
N LEU A 30 2.63 12.99 7.68
CA LEU A 30 1.54 12.02 7.95
C LEU A 30 2.01 10.57 8.10
N ALA A 31 3.15 10.19 7.50
CA ALA A 31 3.62 8.81 7.41
C ALA A 31 4.96 8.58 8.14
N THR A 32 5.15 9.29 9.25
CA THR A 32 6.29 9.11 10.17
C THR A 32 5.80 8.77 11.58
N PRO A 33 6.60 8.08 12.40
CA PRO A 33 6.27 7.85 13.81
C PRO A 33 5.96 9.15 14.57
N ASP A 34 6.80 10.18 14.41
CA ASP A 34 6.62 11.48 15.06
C ASP A 34 5.31 12.18 14.64
N ALA A 35 4.90 12.05 13.38
CA ALA A 35 3.62 12.57 12.92
C ALA A 35 2.43 11.82 13.53
N PHE A 36 2.53 10.49 13.64
CA PHE A 36 1.50 9.68 14.28
C PHE A 36 1.37 9.98 15.78
N GLU A 37 2.47 10.19 16.49
CA GLU A 37 2.44 10.59 17.91
C GLU A 37 1.85 11.99 18.10
N ARG A 38 2.20 12.93 17.21
CA ARG A 38 1.70 14.31 17.26
C ARG A 38 0.20 14.43 17.03
N ASP A 39 -0.33 13.72 16.02
CA ASP A 39 -1.76 13.70 15.70
C ASP A 39 -2.19 12.34 15.15
N PRO A 40 -2.49 11.37 16.03
CA PRO A 40 -2.87 10.02 15.60
C PRO A 40 -4.22 10.02 14.88
N ALA A 41 -5.14 10.93 15.22
CA ALA A 41 -6.45 11.01 14.58
C ALA A 41 -6.31 11.36 13.10
N LEU A 42 -5.52 12.39 12.78
CA LEU A 42 -5.23 12.78 11.40
C LEU A 42 -4.55 11.66 10.60
N ALA A 43 -3.58 10.97 11.20
CA ALA A 43 -2.93 9.84 10.56
C ALA A 43 -3.92 8.69 10.29
N TRP A 44 -4.81 8.38 11.24
CA TRP A 44 -5.84 7.36 11.05
C TRP A 44 -6.84 7.73 9.95
N GLU A 45 -7.32 8.98 9.93
CA GLU A 45 -8.20 9.49 8.88
C GLU A 45 -7.54 9.40 7.49
N TRP A 46 -6.26 9.77 7.40
CA TRP A 46 -5.47 9.63 6.20
C TRP A 46 -5.43 8.19 5.67
N TYR A 47 -5.04 7.24 6.53
CA TYR A 47 -4.95 5.83 6.14
C TYR A 47 -6.33 5.21 5.86
N ALA A 48 -7.39 5.65 6.56
CA ALA A 48 -8.77 5.24 6.27
C ALA A 48 -9.24 5.73 4.90
N TRP A 49 -8.99 7.00 4.55
CA TRP A 49 -9.26 7.54 3.22
C TRP A 49 -8.49 6.78 2.13
N ARG A 50 -7.20 6.48 2.35
CA ARG A 50 -6.39 5.70 1.40
C ARG A 50 -6.95 4.30 1.18
N ARG A 51 -7.31 3.59 2.26
CA ARG A 51 -7.95 2.27 2.17
C ARG A 51 -9.24 2.34 1.36
N HIS A 52 -10.09 3.34 1.62
CA HIS A 52 -11.34 3.52 0.87
C HIS A 52 -11.10 3.72 -0.63
N LYS A 53 -10.09 4.53 -1.01
CA LYS A 53 -9.73 4.72 -2.42
C LYS A 53 -9.21 3.43 -3.06
N VAL A 54 -8.28 2.73 -2.41
CA VAL A 54 -7.68 1.49 -2.93
C VAL A 54 -8.71 0.36 -3.02
N ALA A 55 -9.70 0.32 -2.11
CA ALA A 55 -10.78 -0.67 -2.14
C ALA A 55 -11.59 -0.64 -3.44
N SER A 56 -11.73 0.54 -4.05
CA SER A 56 -12.44 0.71 -5.33
C SER A 56 -11.56 0.54 -6.58
N CYS A 57 -10.24 0.39 -6.42
CA CYS A 57 -9.33 0.19 -7.53
C CYS A 57 -9.26 -1.28 -7.92
N GLU A 58 -9.11 -1.60 -9.21
CA GLU A 58 -8.92 -2.97 -9.68
C GLU A 58 -7.50 -3.20 -10.23
N PRO A 59 -6.97 -4.43 -10.22
CA PRO A 59 -5.68 -4.72 -10.84
C PRO A 59 -5.68 -4.37 -12.33
N ASN A 60 -4.68 -3.63 -12.77
CA ASN A 60 -4.48 -3.31 -14.18
C ASN A 60 -3.60 -4.36 -14.90
N ALA A 61 -3.40 -4.19 -16.21
CA ALA A 61 -2.63 -5.09 -17.06
C ALA A 61 -1.21 -5.38 -16.56
N ALA A 62 -0.53 -4.42 -15.92
CA ALA A 62 0.80 -4.66 -15.35
C ALA A 62 0.75 -5.67 -14.20
N HIS A 63 -0.27 -5.59 -13.33
CA HIS A 63 -0.46 -6.58 -12.27
C HIS A 63 -0.76 -7.96 -12.85
N THR A 64 -1.60 -8.05 -13.88
CA THR A 64 -1.93 -9.31 -14.56
C THR A 64 -0.68 -9.97 -15.15
N VAL A 65 0.15 -9.22 -15.86
CA VAL A 65 1.39 -9.74 -16.47
C VAL A 65 2.37 -10.22 -15.38
N LEU A 66 2.54 -9.43 -14.32
CA LEU A 66 3.44 -9.78 -13.22
C LEU A 66 2.93 -11.00 -12.44
N ALA A 67 1.63 -11.12 -12.24
CA ALA A 67 1.02 -12.29 -11.62
C ALA A 67 1.25 -13.54 -12.48
N HIS A 68 1.11 -13.44 -13.80
CA HIS A 68 1.43 -14.54 -14.71
C HIS A 68 2.93 -14.91 -14.66
N TRP A 69 3.83 -13.94 -14.65
CA TRP A 69 5.28 -14.22 -14.55
C TRP A 69 5.66 -14.86 -13.23
N SER A 70 5.01 -14.46 -12.12
CA SER A 70 5.24 -15.05 -10.80
C SER A 70 4.83 -16.53 -10.69
N GLN A 71 4.13 -17.09 -11.69
CA GLN A 71 3.84 -18.52 -11.74
C GLN A 71 5.06 -19.37 -12.09
N ARG A 72 6.12 -18.76 -12.66
CA ARG A 72 7.35 -19.44 -13.06
C ARG A 72 8.25 -19.63 -11.83
N GLU A 73 8.88 -20.79 -11.72
CA GLU A 73 9.85 -21.05 -10.67
C GLU A 73 11.02 -20.05 -10.73
N GLY A 74 11.50 -19.63 -9.56
CA GLY A 74 12.58 -18.64 -9.43
C GLY A 74 12.16 -17.19 -9.64
N VAL A 75 10.89 -16.90 -9.94
CA VAL A 75 10.39 -15.52 -10.06
C VAL A 75 9.74 -15.07 -8.76
N ARG A 76 10.36 -14.07 -8.12
CA ARG A 76 9.85 -13.40 -6.94
C ARG A 76 9.52 -11.95 -7.24
N ILE A 77 8.32 -11.50 -6.85
CA ILE A 77 7.93 -10.10 -6.96
C ILE A 77 8.23 -9.41 -5.63
N VAL A 78 9.01 -8.34 -5.67
CA VAL A 78 9.24 -7.47 -4.50
C VAL A 78 8.56 -6.14 -4.78
N THR A 79 7.60 -5.74 -3.94
CA THR A 79 6.86 -4.49 -4.09
C THR A 79 7.13 -3.52 -2.94
N GLN A 80 7.25 -2.24 -3.27
CA GLN A 80 7.23 -1.13 -2.31
C GLN A 80 5.80 -0.66 -2.01
N ASN A 81 4.81 -1.15 -2.76
CA ASN A 81 3.42 -0.75 -2.59
C ASN A 81 2.83 -1.38 -1.33
N VAL A 82 1.95 -0.61 -0.70
CA VAL A 82 1.19 -1.03 0.48
C VAL A 82 -0.26 -1.36 0.13
N ASP A 83 -0.66 -1.20 -1.13
CA ASP A 83 -1.93 -1.73 -1.65
C ASP A 83 -1.88 -3.26 -1.85
N ASP A 84 -3.03 -3.86 -2.13
CA ASP A 84 -3.21 -5.30 -2.30
C ASP A 84 -3.43 -5.72 -3.76
N LEU A 85 -3.16 -4.84 -4.74
CA LEU A 85 -3.49 -5.11 -6.15
C LEU A 85 -2.69 -6.29 -6.72
N HIS A 86 -1.45 -6.49 -6.28
CA HIS A 86 -0.68 -7.70 -6.60
C HIS A 86 -1.33 -8.98 -6.07
N ILE A 87 -1.88 -8.93 -4.85
CA ILE A 87 -2.55 -10.07 -4.22
C ILE A 87 -3.84 -10.38 -4.98
N ARG A 88 -4.66 -9.36 -5.26
CA ARG A 88 -5.90 -9.49 -6.04
C ARG A 88 -5.66 -9.98 -7.46
N ALA A 89 -4.52 -9.64 -8.07
CA ALA A 89 -4.12 -10.16 -9.37
C ALA A 89 -3.65 -11.63 -9.35
N GLY A 90 -3.47 -12.24 -8.18
CA GLY A 90 -2.98 -13.61 -8.04
C GLY A 90 -1.45 -13.76 -8.12
N THR A 91 -0.70 -12.71 -7.76
CA THR A 91 0.78 -12.76 -7.71
C THR A 91 1.23 -13.79 -6.67
N ARG A 92 2.06 -14.75 -7.08
CA ARG A 92 2.75 -15.70 -6.20
C ARG A 92 4.13 -15.16 -5.79
N ASP A 93 4.68 -15.71 -4.71
CA ASP A 93 6.00 -15.33 -4.16
C ASP A 93 6.23 -13.81 -4.10
N LEU A 94 5.39 -13.12 -3.30
CA LEU A 94 5.35 -11.67 -3.16
C LEU A 94 6.00 -11.23 -1.83
N ILE A 95 7.00 -10.35 -1.91
CA ILE A 95 7.52 -9.61 -0.75
C ILE A 95 6.94 -8.19 -0.75
N ARG A 96 6.28 -7.80 0.35
CA ARG A 96 5.81 -6.44 0.61
C ARG A 96 6.81 -5.69 1.49
N LEU A 97 7.69 -4.90 0.88
CA LEU A 97 8.81 -4.26 1.57
C LEU A 97 8.35 -3.25 2.64
N HIS A 98 7.25 -2.55 2.40
CA HIS A 98 6.74 -1.50 3.27
C HIS A 98 5.46 -1.89 4.03
N GLY A 99 5.19 -3.19 4.16
CA GLY A 99 4.00 -3.71 4.84
C GLY A 99 2.73 -3.60 3.99
N SER A 100 1.58 -3.39 4.65
CA SER A 100 0.25 -3.45 4.04
C SER A 100 -0.69 -2.40 4.62
N LEU A 101 -1.49 -1.75 3.77
CA LEU A 101 -2.59 -0.87 4.20
C LEU A 101 -3.67 -1.61 4.99
N TRP A 102 -3.75 -2.92 4.78
CA TRP A 102 -4.77 -3.83 5.31
C TRP A 102 -4.29 -4.58 6.54
N GLU A 103 -3.17 -4.19 7.13
CA GLU A 103 -2.66 -4.80 8.36
C GLU A 103 -2.41 -3.71 9.41
N LEU A 104 -2.80 -3.98 10.65
CA LEU A 104 -2.60 -3.10 11.80
C LEU A 104 -1.63 -3.73 12.78
N LYS A 105 -0.73 -2.93 13.33
CA LYS A 105 0.15 -3.33 14.42
C LYS A 105 -0.02 -2.36 15.59
N CYS A 106 0.04 -2.89 16.81
CA CYS A 106 0.05 -2.06 18.01
C CYS A 106 1.28 -1.15 18.01
N PHE A 107 1.06 0.15 18.23
CA PHE A 107 2.13 1.15 18.27
C PHE A 107 3.15 0.84 19.38
N ASN A 108 2.67 0.44 20.56
CA ASN A 108 3.50 0.11 21.72
C ASN A 108 4.24 -1.22 21.61
N GLY A 109 4.21 -1.87 20.44
CA GLY A 109 4.99 -3.08 20.18
C GLY A 109 4.59 -4.28 21.03
N CYS A 110 3.28 -4.49 21.29
CA CYS A 110 2.86 -5.75 21.90
C CYS A 110 3.26 -6.94 21.02
N ASP A 111 3.48 -8.11 21.64
CA ASP A 111 3.96 -9.32 20.96
C ASP A 111 3.01 -9.85 19.86
N ALA A 112 1.81 -9.27 19.75
CA ALA A 112 0.95 -9.53 18.63
C ALA A 112 1.53 -8.86 17.36
N GLY A 113 1.93 -9.69 16.39
CA GLY A 113 2.30 -9.25 15.05
C GLY A 113 1.16 -8.49 14.34
N ALA A 114 1.46 -7.96 13.15
CA ALA A 114 0.47 -7.22 12.36
C ALA A 114 -0.75 -8.11 12.05
N ARG A 115 -1.97 -7.57 12.25
CA ARG A 115 -3.25 -8.27 12.09
C ARG A 115 -4.06 -7.68 10.95
N PRO A 116 -4.85 -8.48 10.21
CA PRO A 116 -5.72 -7.97 9.16
C PRO A 116 -6.68 -6.88 9.66
N TRP A 117 -6.86 -5.85 8.83
CA TRP A 117 -7.87 -4.82 8.97
C TRP A 117 -9.18 -5.38 8.39
N ARG A 118 -9.88 -6.17 9.22
CA ARG A 118 -11.01 -7.08 8.92
C ARG A 118 -10.61 -8.46 8.44
#